data_AF-A0A660Z103-F1
#
_entry.id   AF-A0A660Z103-F1
#
_cell.length_a   1.000
_cell.length_b   1.000
_cell.length_c   1.000
_cell.angle_alpha   90.00
_cell.angle_beta   90.00
_cell.angle_gamma   90.00
#
_symmetry.space_group_name_H-M   'P 1'
#
loop_
_entity.id
_entity.type
_entity.pdbx_description
1 polymer ?
#
loop_
_entity_poly.entity_id
_entity_poly.type
_entity_poly.pdbx_seq_one_letter_code
_entity_poly.pdbx_strand_id
1 'polypeptide(L)'
;GFIIDKQYVTKSNNHMQILIAKDAAQLKIDLVNDVAAHYGEFLFDNKLGKIDSLRNILSNKFSALFRFEVKDVVDIWMICKNYKCNFREIIKEAKSKEVGVDPVAIFEILNTFPVDKLNLIKWIDKPDLDIFKQDITRIADNILYGRENL
;
A
#
# COMPACT_ATOMS: atom_id res chain seq x y z
N GLY A 1 -26.65 -11.19 -16.57
CA GLY A 1 -25.94 -11.92 -15.50
C GLY A 1 -24.47 -11.56 -15.53
N PHE A 2 -23.72 -11.80 -14.45
CA PHE A 2 -22.26 -11.67 -14.50
C PHE A 2 -21.69 -12.80 -15.34
N ILE A 3 -20.86 -12.47 -16.32
CA ILE A 3 -20.17 -13.46 -17.13
C ILE A 3 -18.77 -13.60 -16.54
N ILE A 4 -18.48 -14.77 -15.96
CA ILE A 4 -17.10 -15.11 -15.64
C ILE A 4 -16.44 -15.40 -16.98
N ASP A 5 -15.55 -14.52 -17.41
CA ASP A 5 -14.77 -14.77 -18.60
C ASP A 5 -13.69 -15.82 -18.26
N LYS A 6 -14.03 -17.09 -18.51
CA LYS A 6 -13.15 -18.23 -18.25
C LYS A 6 -11.87 -18.19 -19.11
N GLN A 7 -11.79 -17.31 -20.11
CA GLN A 7 -10.57 -17.12 -20.91
C GLN A 7 -9.49 -16.30 -20.18
N TYR A 8 -9.83 -15.62 -19.08
CA TYR A 8 -8.88 -14.77 -18.32
C TYR A 8 -8.75 -15.21 -16.85
N VAL A 9 -8.56 -16.52 -16.63
CA VAL A 9 -8.13 -17.06 -15.34
C VAL A 9 -6.66 -17.41 -15.42
N THR A 10 -5.81 -16.66 -14.70
CA THR A 10 -4.40 -17.01 -14.53
C THR A 10 -4.25 -17.75 -13.21
N LYS A 11 -3.66 -18.95 -13.23
CA LYS A 11 -3.41 -19.74 -12.03
C LYS A 11 -1.94 -20.14 -11.96
N SER A 12 -1.33 -19.84 -10.83
CA SER A 12 -0.04 -20.36 -10.39
C SER A 12 -0.21 -21.14 -9.09
N ASN A 13 0.89 -21.67 -8.53
CA ASN A 13 0.83 -22.45 -7.29
C ASN A 13 0.26 -21.65 -6.11
N ASN A 14 0.58 -20.35 -6.00
CA ASN A 14 0.23 -19.51 -4.86
C ASN A 14 -0.61 -18.28 -5.22
N HIS A 15 -1.02 -18.14 -6.47
CA HIS A 15 -1.83 -17.00 -6.91
C HIS A 15 -2.82 -17.41 -7.98
N MET A 16 -4.05 -16.93 -7.84
CA MET A 16 -5.11 -17.05 -8.83
C MET A 16 -5.66 -15.66 -9.11
N GLN A 17 -5.75 -15.30 -10.38
CA GLN A 17 -6.39 -14.08 -10.84
C GLN A 17 -7.62 -14.43 -11.65
N ILE A 18 -8.71 -13.70 -11.41
CA ILE A 18 -9.98 -13.82 -12.12
C ILE A 18 -10.38 -12.42 -12.57
N LEU A 19 -10.65 -12.24 -13.86
CA LEU A 19 -11.25 -11.02 -14.40
C LEU A 19 -12.75 -11.26 -14.65
N ILE A 20 -13.60 -10.44 -14.04
CA ILE A 20 -15.06 -10.46 -14.23
C ILE A 20 -15.42 -9.20 -14.99
N ALA A 21 -16.09 -9.34 -16.14
CA ALA A 21 -16.56 -8.20 -16.93
C ALA A 21 -18.09 -8.13 -16.91
N LYS A 22 -18.63 -6.92 -16.82
CA LYS A 22 -20.04 -6.63 -17.03
C LYS A 22 -20.18 -5.26 -17.69
N ASP A 23 -20.81 -5.23 -18.87
CA ASP A 23 -20.93 -4.03 -19.70
C ASP A 23 -19.54 -3.43 -19.98
N ALA A 24 -19.33 -2.14 -19.68
CA ALA A 24 -18.03 -1.46 -19.80
C ALA A 24 -17.13 -1.61 -18.56
N ALA A 25 -17.58 -2.29 -17.50
CA ALA A 25 -16.85 -2.43 -16.25
C ALA A 25 -16.10 -3.76 -16.18
N GLN A 26 -14.86 -3.70 -15.71
CA GLN A 26 -14.01 -4.86 -15.43
C GLN A 26 -13.62 -4.86 -13.95
N LEU A 27 -13.87 -5.98 -13.28
CA LEU A 27 -13.47 -6.27 -11.91
C LEU A 27 -12.38 -7.33 -11.93
N LYS A 28 -11.19 -6.96 -11.48
CA LYS A 28 -10.10 -7.91 -11.27
C LYS A 28 -10.10 -8.40 -9.83
N ILE A 29 -10.08 -9.72 -9.65
CA ILE A 29 -10.00 -10.40 -8.35
C ILE A 29 -8.67 -11.16 -8.31
N ASP A 30 -7.82 -10.82 -7.35
CA ASP A 30 -6.55 -11.50 -7.09
C ASP A 30 -6.66 -12.27 -5.76
N LEU A 31 -6.51 -13.59 -5.82
CA LEU A 31 -6.45 -14.50 -4.67
C LEU A 31 -4.99 -14.93 -4.49
N VAL A 32 -4.35 -14.45 -3.44
CA VAL A 32 -2.96 -14.77 -3.12
C VAL A 32 -2.96 -15.70 -1.91
N ASN A 33 -2.33 -16.87 -2.04
CA ASN A 33 -2.01 -17.73 -0.90
C ASN A 33 -0.75 -17.18 -0.24
N ASP A 34 -0.94 -16.14 0.57
CA ASP A 34 0.16 -15.38 1.17
C ASP A 34 0.87 -16.20 2.25
N VAL A 35 2.18 -16.35 2.10
CA VAL A 35 3.07 -16.98 3.09
C VAL A 35 3.90 -15.95 3.85
N ALA A 36 3.75 -14.66 3.53
CA ALA A 36 4.43 -13.59 4.21
C ALA A 36 3.92 -13.45 5.66
N ALA A 37 4.78 -12.89 6.51
CA ALA A 37 4.41 -12.60 7.89
C ALA A 37 3.22 -11.63 7.94
N HIS A 38 2.30 -11.86 8.87
CA HIS A 38 1.16 -10.99 9.13
C HIS A 38 1.33 -10.30 10.48
N TYR A 39 1.05 -8.99 10.53
CA TYR A 39 1.23 -8.18 11.73
C TYR A 39 -0.02 -7.39 12.09
N GLY A 40 -0.40 -7.42 13.36
CA GLY A 40 -1.64 -6.83 13.86
C GLY A 40 -2.83 -7.75 13.70
N GLU A 41 -4.00 -7.32 14.20
CA GLU A 41 -5.20 -8.14 14.21
C GLU A 41 -6.05 -7.93 12.95
N PHE A 42 -6.69 -8.99 12.49
CA PHE A 42 -7.72 -8.83 11.46
C PHE A 42 -8.92 -8.07 12.02
N LEU A 43 -9.50 -7.21 11.21
CA LEU A 43 -10.75 -6.53 11.53
C LEU A 43 -11.90 -7.23 10.80
N PHE A 44 -13.12 -7.02 11.28
CA PHE A 44 -14.32 -7.55 10.63
C PHE A 44 -15.26 -6.40 10.29
N ASP A 45 -15.68 -6.34 9.03
CA ASP A 45 -16.71 -5.44 8.54
C ASP A 45 -17.93 -6.26 8.08
N ASN A 46 -19.13 -5.76 8.37
CA ASN A 46 -20.37 -6.50 8.07
C ASN A 46 -20.63 -6.69 6.58
N LYS A 47 -19.99 -5.91 5.69
CA LYS A 47 -20.15 -5.98 4.24
C LYS A 47 -18.93 -6.59 3.56
N LEU A 48 -17.73 -6.19 3.97
CA LEU A 48 -16.46 -6.62 3.38
C LEU A 48 -15.91 -7.91 4.03
N GLY A 49 -16.44 -8.30 5.19
CA GLY A 49 -16.00 -9.46 5.94
C GLY A 49 -14.67 -9.20 6.64
N LYS A 50 -13.79 -10.21 6.63
CA LYS A 50 -12.47 -10.13 7.26
C LYS A 50 -11.55 -9.21 6.45
N ILE A 51 -11.10 -8.12 7.06
CA ILE A 51 -10.19 -7.15 6.46
C ILE A 51 -8.88 -7.07 7.24
N ASP A 52 -7.84 -6.59 6.57
CA ASP A 52 -6.51 -6.48 7.15
C ASP A 52 -6.35 -5.22 8.02
N SER A 53 -5.38 -5.23 8.92
CA SER A 53 -5.07 -4.08 9.77
C SER A 53 -4.29 -3.01 9.00
N LEU A 54 -4.43 -1.74 9.40
CA LEU A 54 -3.60 -0.67 8.86
C LEU A 54 -2.10 -0.89 9.12
N ARG A 55 -1.73 -1.58 10.21
CA ARG A 55 -0.36 -1.99 10.52
C ARG A 55 0.20 -2.94 9.45
N ASN A 56 -0.54 -4.01 9.13
CA ASN A 56 -0.11 -4.97 8.12
C ASN A 56 -0.09 -4.35 6.72
N ILE A 57 -1.11 -3.55 6.39
CA ILE A 57 -1.19 -2.87 5.09
C ILE A 57 -0.01 -1.92 4.95
N LEU A 58 0.31 -1.11 5.97
CA LEU A 58 1.42 -0.17 5.92
C LEU A 58 2.78 -0.86 5.75
N SER A 59 3.03 -1.95 6.50
CA SER A 59 4.27 -2.73 6.33
C SER A 59 4.35 -3.36 4.92
N ASN A 60 3.24 -3.86 4.36
CA ASN A 60 3.20 -4.34 2.97
C ASN A 60 3.50 -3.23 1.96
N LYS A 61 3.02 -2.00 2.19
CA LYS A 61 3.31 -0.85 1.33
C LYS A 61 4.79 -0.49 1.34
N PHE A 62 5.44 -0.51 2.49
CA PHE A 62 6.88 -0.31 2.57
C PHE A 62 7.67 -1.44 1.88
N SER A 63 7.24 -2.69 2.01
CA SER A 63 7.86 -3.82 1.29
C SER A 63 7.75 -3.70 -0.23
N ALA A 64 6.69 -3.07 -0.75
CA ALA A 64 6.46 -2.88 -2.18
C ALA A 64 7.01 -1.56 -2.75
N LEU A 65 7.50 -0.64 -1.91
CA LEU A 65 7.80 0.74 -2.30
C LEU A 65 8.82 0.86 -3.44
N PHE A 66 9.76 -0.10 -3.55
CA PHE A 66 10.77 -0.17 -4.61
C PHE A 66 10.21 -0.42 -6.02
N ARG A 67 8.89 -0.64 -6.16
CA ARG A 67 8.21 -0.66 -7.46
C ARG A 67 7.99 0.76 -8.01
N PHE A 68 8.18 1.79 -7.18
CA PHE A 68 8.01 3.20 -7.52
C PHE A 68 6.59 3.54 -8.02
N GLU A 69 5.60 2.76 -7.57
CA GLU A 69 4.20 2.97 -7.89
C GLU A 69 3.65 4.16 -7.10
N VAL A 70 3.04 5.11 -7.81
CA VAL A 70 2.50 6.35 -7.21
C VAL A 70 1.46 6.05 -6.13
N LYS A 71 0.67 4.99 -6.33
CA LYS A 71 -0.36 4.56 -5.38
C LYS A 71 0.22 4.15 -4.04
N ASP A 72 1.38 3.50 -4.02
CA ASP A 72 1.97 3.04 -2.76
C ASP A 72 2.45 4.22 -1.90
N VAL A 73 2.99 5.28 -2.52
CA VAL A 73 3.35 6.53 -1.83
C VAL A 73 2.11 7.23 -1.26
N VAL A 74 1.04 7.30 -2.05
CA VAL A 74 -0.23 7.90 -1.62
C VAL A 74 -0.86 7.10 -0.48
N ASP A 75 -0.84 5.77 -0.55
CA ASP A 75 -1.37 4.90 0.51
C ASP A 75 -0.58 5.07 1.80
N ILE A 76 0.76 5.13 1.74
CA ILE A 76 1.62 5.41 2.91
C ILE A 76 1.24 6.76 3.53
N TRP A 77 1.15 7.81 2.72
CA TRP A 77 0.76 9.14 3.18
C TRP A 77 -0.60 9.13 3.89
N MET A 78 -1.61 8.55 3.25
CA MET A 78 -2.98 8.49 3.79
C MET A 78 -3.06 7.68 5.08
N ILE A 79 -2.38 6.53 5.15
CA ILE A 79 -2.36 5.71 6.36
C ILE A 79 -1.65 6.47 7.49
N CYS A 80 -0.48 7.06 7.23
CA CYS A 80 0.29 7.80 8.24
C CYS A 80 -0.46 9.04 8.78
N LYS A 81 -1.43 9.59 8.06
CA LYS A 81 -2.30 10.67 8.57
C LYS A 81 -3.43 10.18 9.48
N ASN A 82 -3.84 8.92 9.35
CA ASN A 82 -5.04 8.39 10.01
C ASN A 82 -4.76 7.26 11.02
N TYR A 83 -3.51 6.79 11.10
CA TYR A 83 -3.11 5.68 11.95
C TYR A 83 -1.82 6.02 12.70
N LYS A 84 -1.86 6.02 14.04
CA LYS A 84 -0.66 6.21 14.86
C LYS A 84 0.20 4.96 14.87
N CYS A 85 1.48 5.10 14.55
CA CYS A 85 2.43 4.01 14.52
C CYS A 85 3.86 4.45 14.83
N ASN A 86 4.65 3.49 15.30
CA ASN A 86 6.10 3.65 15.45
C ASN A 86 6.80 3.13 14.19
N PHE A 87 7.49 4.00 13.43
CA PHE A 87 8.13 3.56 12.18
C PHE A 87 9.23 2.53 12.40
N ARG A 88 9.92 2.55 13.54
CA ARG A 88 10.95 1.54 13.84
C ARG A 88 10.36 0.12 13.86
N GLU A 89 9.15 -0.04 14.37
CA GLU A 89 8.45 -1.33 14.36
C GLU A 89 7.97 -1.68 12.95
N ILE A 90 7.28 -0.76 12.29
CA ILE A 90 6.72 -0.98 10.95
C ILE A 90 7.81 -1.34 9.93
N ILE A 91 8.98 -0.68 9.99
CA ILE A 91 10.08 -0.99 9.08
C ILE A 91 10.72 -2.35 9.39
N LYS A 92 10.79 -2.77 10.66
CA LYS A 92 11.22 -4.14 11.01
C LYS A 92 10.27 -5.19 10.42
N GLU A 93 8.96 -4.93 10.47
CA GLU A 93 7.94 -5.79 9.88
C GLU A 93 8.02 -5.82 8.35
N ALA A 94 8.19 -4.67 7.71
CA ALA A 94 8.38 -4.59 6.27
C ALA A 94 9.65 -5.36 5.84
N LYS A 95 10.71 -5.30 6.65
CA LYS A 95 11.98 -6.00 6.40
C LYS A 95 11.90 -7.52 6.57
N SER A 96 11.01 -8.03 7.44
CA SER A 96 10.79 -9.48 7.55
C SER A 96 10.04 -10.05 6.34
N LYS A 97 9.30 -9.19 5.61
CA LYS A 97 8.58 -9.54 4.38
C LYS A 97 9.43 -9.36 3.13
N GLU A 98 10.26 -8.32 3.10
CA GLU A 98 11.17 -8.00 1.99
C GLU A 98 12.53 -7.55 2.54
N VAL A 99 13.56 -8.36 2.31
CA VAL A 99 14.91 -8.15 2.87
C VAL A 99 15.54 -6.85 2.38
N GLY A 100 15.17 -6.40 1.18
CA GLY A 100 15.65 -5.15 0.58
C GLY A 100 15.15 -3.87 1.25
N VAL A 101 14.22 -3.96 2.21
CA VAL A 101 13.72 -2.77 2.94
C VAL A 101 14.80 -2.15 3.80
N ASP A 102 15.09 -0.89 3.52
CA ASP A 102 16.06 -0.06 4.22
C ASP A 102 15.51 1.37 4.46
N PRO A 103 15.62 1.92 5.69
CA PRO A 103 15.12 3.25 6.00
C PRO A 103 15.73 4.38 5.15
N VAL A 104 17.01 4.28 4.76
CA VAL A 104 17.68 5.31 3.96
C VAL A 104 17.12 5.29 2.54
N ALA A 105 16.96 4.10 1.96
CA ALA A 105 16.35 3.98 0.64
C ALA A 105 14.90 4.48 0.63
N ILE A 106 14.10 4.16 1.65
CA ILE A 106 12.72 4.68 1.78
C ILE A 106 12.73 6.21 1.88
N PHE A 107 13.62 6.77 2.71
CA PHE A 107 13.77 8.21 2.84
C PHE A 107 14.04 8.87 1.47
N GLU A 108 15.00 8.35 0.71
CA GLU A 108 15.32 8.88 -0.62
C GLU A 108 14.13 8.81 -1.57
N ILE A 109 13.43 7.67 -1.64
CA ILE A 109 12.26 7.48 -2.52
C ILE A 109 11.16 8.50 -2.19
N LEU A 110 10.83 8.64 -0.90
CA LEU A 110 9.75 9.52 -0.46
C LEU A 110 10.14 11.00 -0.61
N ASN A 111 11.36 11.38 -0.21
CA ASN A 111 11.80 12.77 -0.22
C ASN A 111 12.06 13.31 -1.64
N THR A 112 12.39 12.44 -2.60
CA THR A 112 12.57 12.80 -4.01
C THR A 112 11.32 12.57 -4.86
N PHE A 113 10.19 12.22 -4.24
CA PHE A 113 8.97 11.90 -4.96
C PHE A 113 8.47 13.11 -5.79
N PRO A 114 8.31 12.96 -7.12
CA PRO A 114 7.83 14.04 -7.99
C PRO A 114 6.31 14.25 -7.81
N VAL A 115 5.93 15.34 -7.13
CA VAL A 115 4.53 15.63 -6.76
C VAL A 115 3.57 15.80 -7.94
N ASP A 116 4.08 16.10 -9.14
CA ASP A 116 3.30 16.13 -10.37
C ASP A 116 2.74 14.74 -10.75
N LYS A 117 3.36 13.65 -10.29
CA LYS A 117 2.84 12.29 -10.48
C LYS A 117 1.51 12.06 -9.77
N LEU A 118 1.12 12.91 -8.81
CA LEU A 118 -0.22 12.84 -8.21
C LEU A 118 -1.34 13.05 -9.24
N ASN A 119 -1.04 13.65 -10.41
CA ASN A 119 -1.98 13.75 -11.53
C ASN A 119 -2.36 12.39 -12.14
N LEU A 120 -1.60 11.34 -11.88
CA LEU A 120 -1.88 9.97 -12.35
C LEU A 120 -2.94 9.25 -11.50
N ILE A 121 -3.26 9.79 -10.32
CA ILE A 121 -4.24 9.21 -9.42
C ILE A 121 -5.62 9.78 -9.71
N LYS A 122 -6.63 8.91 -9.75
CA LYS A 122 -8.04 9.29 -9.84
C LYS A 122 -8.53 9.69 -8.45
N TRP A 123 -8.39 10.96 -8.12
CA TRP A 123 -8.82 11.51 -6.83
C TRP A 123 -10.34 11.70 -6.79
N ILE A 124 -10.93 11.46 -5.62
CA ILE A 124 -12.26 11.99 -5.28
C ILE A 124 -12.11 13.46 -4.89
N ASP A 125 -11.19 13.73 -3.97
CA ASP A 125 -10.75 15.07 -3.59
C ASP A 125 -9.22 15.11 -3.64
N LYS A 126 -8.67 16.00 -4.46
CA LYS A 126 -7.22 16.05 -4.72
C LYS A 126 -6.56 16.90 -3.64
N PRO A 127 -5.50 16.41 -2.98
CA PRO A 127 -4.84 17.20 -1.97
C PRO A 127 -4.09 18.39 -2.56
N ASP A 128 -3.90 19.39 -1.72
CA ASP A 128 -2.95 20.46 -1.97
C ASP A 128 -1.52 19.86 -2.09
N LEU A 129 -0.81 20.27 -3.14
CA LEU A 129 0.49 19.68 -3.48
C LEU A 129 1.57 20.07 -2.46
N ASP A 130 1.49 21.27 -1.89
CA ASP A 130 2.46 21.75 -0.92
C ASP A 130 2.25 21.07 0.43
N ILE A 131 0.99 20.84 0.83
CA ILE A 131 0.66 20.03 2.01
C ILE A 131 1.16 18.60 1.84
N PHE A 132 0.87 17.97 0.69
CA PHE A 132 1.33 16.61 0.43
C PHE A 132 2.86 16.51 0.51
N LYS A 133 3.57 17.45 -0.11
CA LYS A 133 5.04 17.48 -0.11
C LYS A 133 5.60 17.61 1.30
N GLN A 134 5.05 18.54 2.09
CA GLN A 134 5.47 18.73 3.49
C GLN A 134 5.23 17.46 4.32
N ASP A 135 4.05 16.86 4.19
CA ASP A 135 3.68 15.64 4.91
C ASP A 135 4.62 14.47 4.55
N ILE A 136 4.87 14.25 3.26
CA ILE A 136 5.74 13.16 2.79
C ILE A 136 7.19 13.35 3.21
N THR A 137 7.74 14.57 3.12
CA THR A 137 9.09 14.86 3.62
C THR A 137 9.17 14.59 5.13
N ARG A 138 8.16 15.00 5.91
CA ARG A 138 8.12 14.74 7.36
C ARG A 138 8.01 13.25 7.68
N ILE A 139 7.21 12.50 6.91
CA ILE A 139 7.11 11.04 7.04
C ILE A 139 8.47 10.39 6.75
N ALA A 140 9.14 10.82 5.67
CA ALA A 140 10.46 10.32 5.30
C ALA A 140 11.49 10.55 6.44
N ASP A 141 11.55 11.77 6.98
CA ASP A 141 12.43 12.08 8.12
C ASP A 141 12.14 11.20 9.34
N ASN A 142 10.86 11.05 9.69
CA ASN A 142 10.47 10.23 10.82
C ASN A 142 10.83 8.75 10.62
N ILE A 143 10.77 8.23 9.39
CA ILE A 143 11.24 6.88 9.04
C ILE A 143 12.75 6.78 9.24
N LEU A 144 13.52 7.74 8.71
CA LEU A 144 14.98 7.75 8.79
C LEU A 144 15.47 7.76 10.24
N TYR A 145 14.80 8.53 11.11
CA TYR A 145 15.14 8.62 12.53
C TYR A 145 14.39 7.60 13.42
N GLY A 146 13.55 6.74 12.85
CA GLY A 146 12.80 5.72 13.59
C GLY A 146 11.83 6.28 14.64
N ARG A 147 11.19 7.42 14.33
CA ARG A 147 10.23 8.12 15.20
C ARG A 147 8.82 7.59 15.01
N GLU A 148 7.89 8.09 15.82
CA GLU A 148 6.46 7.96 15.54
C GLU A 148 6.06 8.82 14.33
N ASN A 149 4.89 8.53 13.76
CA ASN A 149 4.32 9.33 12.69
C ASN A 149 3.73 10.66 13.19
N LEU A 150 3.01 11.36 12.30
CA LEU A 150 2.63 12.77 12.39
C LEU A 150 2.02 13.22 13.73
#